data_AF-A0A511MJZ4-F1
#
_entry.id   AF-A0A511MJZ4-F1
#
_cell.length_a   1.000
_cell.length_b   1.000
_cell.length_c   1.000
_cell.angle_alpha   90.00
_cell.angle_beta   90.00
_cell.angle_gamma   90.00
#
_symmetry.space_group_name_H-M   'P 1'
#
loop_
_entity.id
_entity.type
_entity.pdbx_description
1 polymer ?
#
loop_
_entity_poly.entity_id
_entity_poly.type
_entity_poly.pdbx_seq_one_letter_code
_entity_poly.pdbx_strand_id
1 'polypeptide(L)'
;MLSTVNTTGTTRRTPSWFILWMGLLTALIVLCCLALFWQLAADGTFPVQVVLWSAIGILGAVALLFALIGLFRYRSFFYSLIAPLVIGIFVALVWYDVPETTGWKLSRNILQNQAADCANPGNRTRLGVYTITYITRRDGGCLFYTQGEESNSAKGFAYFPDTAPPYLGTPTSGIGYETFQGNWYRFTEES
;
A
#
# COMPACT_ATOMS: atom_id res chain seq x y z
N MET A 1 -53.05 -38.50 -20.70
CA MET A 1 -52.18 -38.31 -19.51
C MET A 1 -50.84 -38.93 -19.89
N LEU A 2 -49.67 -38.28 -19.94
CA LEU A 2 -49.17 -37.01 -19.43
C LEU A 2 -48.35 -36.30 -20.53
N SER A 3 -48.43 -34.98 -20.61
CA SER A 3 -47.51 -34.17 -21.43
C SER A 3 -46.22 -33.94 -20.65
N THR A 4 -45.10 -34.49 -21.11
CA THR A 4 -43.76 -34.16 -20.64
C THR A 4 -43.36 -32.78 -21.13
N VAL A 5 -43.44 -31.79 -20.25
CA VAL A 5 -42.87 -30.44 -20.48
C VAL A 5 -41.36 -30.56 -20.30
N ASN A 6 -40.62 -30.62 -21.40
CA ASN A 6 -39.17 -30.49 -21.40
C ASN A 6 -38.82 -29.02 -21.13
N THR A 7 -38.52 -28.69 -19.87
CA THR A 7 -37.97 -27.40 -19.49
C THR A 7 -36.52 -27.32 -19.98
N THR A 8 -36.33 -26.84 -21.21
CA THR A 8 -35.01 -26.47 -21.72
C THR A 8 -34.52 -25.24 -20.95
N GLY A 9 -33.82 -25.49 -19.85
CA GLY A 9 -33.04 -24.49 -19.14
C GLY A 9 -31.99 -23.92 -20.08
N THR A 10 -32.33 -22.84 -20.78
CA THR A 10 -31.38 -22.08 -21.58
C THR A 10 -30.42 -21.38 -20.63
N THR A 11 -29.32 -22.04 -20.27
CA THR A 11 -28.14 -21.35 -19.76
C THR A 11 -27.69 -20.36 -20.84
N ARG A 12 -28.13 -19.10 -20.73
CA ARG A 12 -27.63 -18.01 -21.57
C ARG A 12 -26.12 -17.95 -21.38
N ARG A 13 -25.36 -18.46 -22.36
CA ARG A 13 -23.91 -18.29 -22.43
C ARG A 13 -23.60 -16.81 -22.24
N THR A 14 -22.77 -16.49 -21.24
CA THR A 14 -22.23 -15.16 -21.06
C THR A 14 -21.51 -14.75 -22.35
N PRO A 15 -21.84 -13.59 -22.94
CA PRO A 15 -21.19 -13.15 -24.17
C PRO A 15 -19.69 -12.99 -23.94
N SER A 16 -18.86 -13.51 -24.85
CA SER A 16 -17.39 -13.50 -24.73
C SER A 16 -16.81 -12.11 -24.59
N TRP A 17 -17.41 -11.10 -25.26
CA TRP A 17 -17.10 -9.68 -25.07
C TRP A 17 -17.22 -9.23 -23.61
N PHE A 18 -18.28 -9.64 -22.91
CA PHE A 18 -18.51 -9.25 -21.51
C PHE A 18 -17.45 -9.85 -20.59
N ILE A 19 -17.04 -11.10 -20.84
CA ILE A 19 -15.96 -11.76 -20.10
C ILE A 19 -14.63 -11.03 -20.32
N LEU A 20 -14.35 -10.62 -21.56
CA LEU A 20 -13.12 -9.91 -21.91
C LEU A 20 -13.04 -8.54 -21.24
N TRP A 21 -14.14 -7.77 -21.21
CA TRP A 21 -14.20 -6.49 -20.48
C TRP A 21 -14.09 -6.63 -18.97
N MET A 22 -14.79 -7.60 -18.38
CA MET A 22 -14.68 -7.87 -16.94
C MET A 22 -13.26 -8.32 -16.57
N GLY A 23 -12.62 -9.11 -17.44
CA GLY A 23 -11.23 -9.51 -17.28
C GLY A 23 -10.27 -8.32 -17.32
N LEU A 24 -10.39 -7.44 -18.30
CA LEU A 24 -9.59 -6.21 -18.40
C LEU A 24 -9.78 -5.30 -17.18
N LEU A 25 -11.02 -5.10 -16.76
CA LEU A 25 -11.34 -4.26 -15.60
C LEU A 25 -10.75 -4.84 -14.31
N THR A 26 -10.87 -6.16 -14.12
CA THR A 26 -10.28 -6.86 -12.97
C THR A 26 -8.76 -6.76 -12.99
N ALA A 27 -8.13 -6.96 -14.15
CA ALA A 27 -6.68 -6.83 -14.29
C ALA A 27 -6.22 -5.41 -13.95
N LEU A 28 -6.95 -4.39 -14.37
CA LEU A 28 -6.63 -2.99 -14.09
C LEU A 28 -6.79 -2.68 -12.59
N ILE A 29 -7.83 -3.20 -11.92
CA ILE A 29 -7.98 -3.11 -10.47
C ILE A 29 -6.79 -3.77 -9.76
N VAL A 30 -6.42 -4.99 -10.16
CA VAL A 30 -5.29 -5.71 -9.55
C VAL A 30 -3.99 -4.91 -9.72
N LEU A 31 -3.74 -4.34 -10.90
CA LEU A 31 -2.58 -3.49 -11.13
C LEU A 31 -2.59 -2.24 -10.25
N CYS A 32 -3.73 -1.57 -10.09
CA CYS A 32 -3.86 -0.43 -9.18
C CYS A 32 -3.65 -0.83 -7.71
N CYS A 33 -4.20 -1.96 -7.27
CA CYS A 33 -3.99 -2.49 -5.92
C CYS A 33 -2.50 -2.81 -5.67
N LEU A 34 -1.82 -3.45 -6.62
CA LEU A 34 -0.38 -3.74 -6.51
C LEU A 34 0.45 -2.46 -6.49
N ALA A 35 0.11 -1.48 -7.32
CA ALA A 35 0.79 -0.19 -7.34
C ALA A 35 0.62 0.55 -6.00
N LEU A 36 -0.59 0.57 -5.43
CA LEU A 36 -0.81 1.13 -4.09
C LEU A 36 -0.07 0.37 -3.01
N PHE A 37 -0.11 -0.97 -3.04
CA PHE A 37 0.63 -1.79 -2.08
C PHE A 37 2.11 -1.40 -2.06
N TRP A 38 2.70 -1.22 -3.24
CA TRP A 38 4.08 -0.79 -3.37
C TRP A 38 4.32 0.63 -2.86
N GLN A 39 3.42 1.57 -3.16
CA GLN A 39 3.53 2.96 -2.69
C GLN A 39 3.41 3.04 -1.16
N LEU A 40 2.47 2.31 -0.56
CA LEU A 40 2.31 2.23 0.89
C LEU A 40 3.53 1.56 1.54
N ALA A 41 4.09 0.51 0.93
CA ALA A 41 5.29 -0.16 1.43
C ALA A 41 6.56 0.71 1.34
N ALA A 42 6.62 1.64 0.38
CA ALA A 42 7.80 2.47 0.11
C ALA A 42 7.76 3.86 0.75
N ASP A 43 6.77 4.16 1.59
CA ASP A 43 6.43 5.53 2.03
C ASP A 43 6.39 6.50 0.84
N GLY A 44 5.58 6.14 -0.17
CA GLY A 44 5.40 6.88 -1.42
C GLY A 44 4.74 8.25 -1.24
N THR A 45 4.75 9.07 -2.28
CA THR A 45 4.28 10.47 -2.20
C THR A 45 2.75 10.58 -2.11
N PHE A 46 2.24 11.48 -1.25
CA PHE A 46 0.82 11.79 -1.07
C PHE A 46 0.01 11.94 -2.37
N PRO A 47 0.42 12.76 -3.37
CA PRO A 47 -0.38 12.95 -4.58
C PRO A 47 -0.57 11.64 -5.36
N VAL A 48 0.42 10.75 -5.38
CA VAL A 48 0.33 9.47 -6.07
C VAL A 48 -0.63 8.53 -5.34
N GLN A 49 -0.59 8.52 -4.00
CA GLN A 49 -1.49 7.71 -3.18
C GLN A 49 -2.95 8.15 -3.37
N VAL A 50 -3.24 9.46 -3.32
CA VAL A 50 -4.60 10.01 -3.50
C VAL A 50 -5.17 9.65 -4.88
N VAL A 51 -4.38 9.79 -5.94
CA VAL A 51 -4.79 9.44 -7.31
C VAL A 51 -5.14 7.95 -7.41
N LEU A 52 -4.29 7.08 -6.86
CA LEU A 52 -4.51 5.65 -6.92
C LEU A 52 -5.70 5.18 -6.07
N TRP A 53 -5.92 5.74 -4.87
CA TRP A 53 -7.12 5.49 -4.07
C TRP A 53 -8.39 5.90 -4.82
N SER A 54 -8.36 7.07 -5.45
CA SER A 54 -9.47 7.57 -6.26
C SER A 54 -9.75 6.66 -7.45
N ALA A 55 -8.70 6.21 -8.15
CA ALA A 55 -8.81 5.28 -9.27
C ALA A 55 -9.45 3.95 -8.85
N ILE A 56 -9.02 3.35 -7.73
CA ILE A 56 -9.62 2.12 -7.20
C ILE A 56 -11.08 2.36 -6.79
N GLY A 57 -11.40 3.51 -6.18
CA GLY A 57 -12.78 3.86 -5.84
C GLY A 57 -13.70 3.89 -7.06
N ILE A 58 -13.28 4.56 -8.14
CA ILE A 58 -14.05 4.64 -9.39
C ILE A 58 -14.16 3.26 -10.05
N LEU A 59 -13.04 2.56 -10.22
CA LEU A 59 -13.02 1.24 -10.86
C LEU A 59 -13.81 0.21 -10.06
N GLY A 60 -13.74 0.26 -8.74
CA GLY A 60 -14.49 -0.58 -7.82
C GLY A 60 -15.99 -0.31 -7.89
N ALA A 61 -16.40 0.96 -7.96
CA ALA A 61 -17.81 1.31 -8.16
C ALA A 61 -18.34 0.77 -9.50
N VAL A 62 -17.58 0.95 -10.58
CA VAL A 62 -17.92 0.41 -11.90
C VAL A 62 -17.98 -1.12 -11.86
N ALA A 63 -17.01 -1.78 -11.22
CA ALA A 63 -16.99 -3.23 -11.05
C ALA A 63 -18.21 -3.75 -10.28
N LEU A 64 -18.62 -3.05 -9.22
CA LEU A 64 -19.80 -3.40 -8.43
C LEU A 64 -21.08 -3.31 -9.24
N LEU A 65 -21.24 -2.26 -10.07
CA LEU A 65 -22.39 -2.13 -10.95
C LEU A 65 -22.45 -3.29 -11.96
N PHE A 66 -21.33 -3.63 -12.60
CA PHE A 66 -21.27 -4.78 -13.50
C PHE A 66 -21.46 -6.12 -12.78
N ALA A 67 -20.96 -6.25 -11.55
CA ALA A 67 -21.14 -7.43 -10.72
C ALA A 67 -22.61 -7.67 -10.39
N LEU A 68 -23.34 -6.61 -9.98
CA LEU A 68 -24.78 -6.65 -9.72
C LEU A 68 -25.56 -7.04 -10.99
N ILE A 69 -25.22 -6.45 -12.13
CA ILE A 69 -25.83 -6.82 -13.42
C ILE A 69 -25.53 -8.30 -13.75
N GLY A 70 -24.29 -8.76 -13.59
CA GLY A 70 -23.91 -10.15 -13.81
C GLY A 70 -24.64 -11.15 -12.91
N LEU A 71 -24.82 -10.79 -11.64
CA LEU A 71 -25.50 -11.58 -10.62
C LEU A 71 -27.00 -11.72 -10.94
N PHE A 72 -27.68 -10.59 -11.18
CA PHE A 72 -29.13 -10.56 -11.43
C PHE A 72 -29.51 -11.04 -12.83
N ARG A 73 -28.70 -10.76 -13.85
CA ARG A 73 -29.06 -10.99 -15.26
C ARG A 73 -28.53 -12.30 -15.84
N TYR A 74 -27.34 -12.73 -15.42
CA TYR A 74 -26.60 -13.84 -16.06
C TYR A 74 -26.32 -15.02 -15.12
N ARG A 75 -26.61 -14.91 -13.81
CA ARG A 75 -26.37 -15.98 -12.82
C ARG A 75 -24.91 -16.46 -12.79
N SER A 76 -23.97 -15.65 -13.29
CA SER A 76 -22.54 -15.98 -13.39
C SER A 76 -21.83 -15.54 -12.11
N PHE A 77 -21.93 -16.39 -11.09
CA PHE A 77 -21.49 -16.08 -9.72
C PHE A 77 -19.98 -15.81 -9.63
N PHE A 78 -19.15 -16.62 -10.30
CA PHE A 78 -17.69 -16.57 -10.16
C PHE A 78 -17.07 -15.27 -10.72
N TYR A 79 -17.47 -14.82 -11.90
CA TYR A 79 -16.85 -13.64 -12.52
C TYR A 79 -17.29 -12.31 -11.90
N SER A 80 -18.52 -12.24 -11.34
CA SER A 80 -19.00 -11.05 -10.64
C SER A 80 -18.35 -10.86 -9.27
N LEU A 81 -17.83 -11.91 -8.64
CA LEU A 81 -17.30 -11.86 -7.27
C LEU A 81 -15.79 -11.60 -7.17
N ILE A 82 -15.01 -11.86 -8.23
CA ILE A 82 -13.55 -11.74 -8.16
C ILE A 82 -13.13 -10.29 -7.87
N ALA A 83 -13.66 -9.31 -8.60
CA ALA A 83 -13.30 -7.90 -8.41
C ALA A 83 -13.61 -7.38 -6.99
N PRO A 84 -14.83 -7.52 -6.44
CA PRO A 84 -15.11 -7.07 -5.07
C PRO A 84 -14.32 -7.86 -4.02
N LEU A 85 -14.05 -9.14 -4.26
CA LEU A 85 -13.24 -9.96 -3.36
C LEU A 85 -11.78 -9.49 -3.34
N VAL A 86 -11.18 -9.18 -4.49
CA VAL A 86 -9.82 -8.60 -4.56
C VAL A 86 -9.74 -7.26 -3.82
N ILE A 87 -10.73 -6.38 -4.04
CA ILE A 87 -10.79 -5.09 -3.33
C ILE A 87 -10.93 -5.32 -1.82
N GLY A 88 -11.80 -6.24 -1.40
CA GLY A 88 -12.00 -6.58 0.02
C GLY A 88 -10.73 -7.13 0.67
N ILE A 89 -10.00 -8.03 0.01
CA ILE A 89 -8.71 -8.54 0.48
C ILE A 89 -7.70 -7.40 0.58
N PHE A 90 -7.61 -6.54 -0.43
CA PHE A 90 -6.67 -5.43 -0.43
C PHE A 90 -6.95 -4.45 0.73
N VAL A 91 -8.22 -4.08 0.94
CA VAL A 91 -8.63 -3.23 2.07
C VAL A 91 -8.26 -3.88 3.40
N ALA A 92 -8.48 -5.19 3.55
CA ALA A 92 -8.08 -5.90 4.77
C ALA A 92 -6.55 -5.87 4.96
N LEU A 93 -5.75 -6.08 3.91
CA LEU A 93 -4.29 -6.00 4.00
C LEU A 93 -3.81 -4.61 4.45
N VAL A 94 -4.41 -3.55 3.91
CA VAL A 94 -4.09 -2.17 4.32
C VAL A 94 -4.49 -1.93 5.78
N TRP A 95 -5.66 -2.41 6.20
CA TRP A 95 -6.14 -2.24 7.57
C TRP A 95 -5.23 -2.89 8.64
N TYR A 96 -4.54 -3.98 8.28
CA TYR A 96 -3.57 -4.65 9.15
C TYR A 96 -2.13 -4.15 8.95
N ASP A 97 -1.92 -3.01 8.28
CA ASP A 97 -0.62 -2.41 7.99
C ASP A 97 0.37 -3.39 7.34
N VAL A 98 -0.14 -4.38 6.59
CA VAL A 98 0.66 -5.41 5.93
C VAL A 98 1.63 -4.79 4.91
N PRO A 99 1.24 -3.80 4.08
CA PRO A 99 2.16 -3.17 3.13
C PRO A 99 3.36 -2.53 3.84
N GLU A 100 3.12 -1.74 4.88
CA GLU A 100 4.16 -1.04 5.63
C GLU A 100 5.08 -2.04 6.34
N THR A 101 4.53 -2.99 7.08
CA THR A 101 5.32 -4.00 7.80
C THR A 101 6.14 -4.89 6.86
N THR A 102 5.63 -5.19 5.67
CA THR A 102 6.35 -5.95 4.64
C THR A 102 7.49 -5.12 4.05
N GLY A 103 7.22 -3.85 3.71
CA GLY A 103 8.24 -2.91 3.23
C GLY A 103 9.37 -2.72 4.23
N TRP A 104 9.02 -2.57 5.51
CA TRP A 104 9.98 -2.52 6.60
C TRP A 104 10.83 -3.78 6.72
N LYS A 105 10.20 -4.97 6.77
CA LYS A 105 10.94 -6.24 6.90
C LYS A 105 11.94 -6.44 5.77
N LEU A 106 11.59 -6.05 4.54
CA LEU A 106 12.46 -6.17 3.37
C LEU A 106 13.65 -5.20 3.41
N SER A 107 13.49 -4.03 4.03
CA SER A 107 14.51 -2.98 4.05
C SER A 107 15.34 -2.95 5.34
N ARG A 108 14.82 -3.48 6.46
CA ARG A 108 15.45 -3.42 7.79
C ARG A 108 16.91 -3.86 7.78
N ASN A 109 17.23 -4.99 7.17
CA ASN A 109 18.62 -5.50 7.16
C ASN A 109 19.57 -4.57 6.40
N ILE A 110 19.11 -3.99 5.28
CA ILE A 110 19.90 -3.06 4.48
C ILE A 110 20.11 -1.77 5.27
N LEU A 111 19.05 -1.23 5.87
CA LEU A 111 19.11 -0.02 6.69
C LEU A 111 20.00 -0.22 7.92
N GLN A 112 19.93 -1.37 8.59
CA GLN A 112 20.75 -1.68 9.75
C GLN A 112 22.24 -1.78 9.40
N ASN A 113 22.57 -2.38 8.25
CA ASN A 113 23.95 -2.40 7.76
C ASN A 113 24.47 -0.99 7.48
N GLN A 114 23.65 -0.13 6.87
CA GLN A 114 24.01 1.27 6.62
C GLN A 114 24.08 2.11 7.91
N ALA A 115 23.30 1.74 8.94
CA ALA A 115 23.30 2.45 10.22
C ALA A 115 24.60 2.26 11.00
N ALA A 116 25.33 1.15 10.78
CA ALA A 116 26.62 0.90 11.43
C ALA A 116 27.66 1.97 11.04
N ASP A 117 27.74 2.30 9.75
CA ASP A 117 28.67 3.32 9.25
C ASP A 117 28.07 4.73 9.36
N CYS A 118 26.74 4.84 9.33
CA CYS A 118 25.99 6.11 9.29
C CYS A 118 26.55 7.08 8.24
N ALA A 119 26.99 6.54 7.10
CA ALA A 119 27.58 7.31 6.03
C ALA A 119 26.49 7.98 5.20
N ASN A 120 26.61 9.28 4.98
CA ASN A 120 25.70 10.00 4.09
C ASN A 120 25.99 9.60 2.64
N PRO A 121 25.01 9.06 1.89
CA PRO A 121 25.21 8.72 0.48
C PRO A 121 25.46 9.94 -0.42
N GLY A 122 25.24 11.17 0.09
CA GLY A 122 25.47 12.43 -0.62
C GLY A 122 24.44 12.72 -1.72
N ASN A 123 23.77 11.69 -2.23
CA ASN A 123 22.69 11.76 -3.21
C ASN A 123 21.51 10.89 -2.79
N ARG A 124 20.33 11.23 -3.30
CA ARG A 124 19.10 10.46 -3.13
C ARG A 124 19.31 9.02 -3.60
N THR A 125 19.19 8.08 -2.67
CA THR A 125 19.47 6.65 -2.91
C THR A 125 18.32 5.79 -2.42
N ARG A 126 18.03 4.72 -3.16
CA ARG A 126 17.01 3.76 -2.76
C ARG A 126 17.64 2.67 -1.90
N LEU A 127 17.21 2.57 -0.64
CA LEU A 127 17.67 1.57 0.32
C LEU A 127 16.51 0.62 0.64
N GLY A 128 16.56 -0.56 0.02
CA GLY A 128 15.44 -1.51 0.04
C GLY A 128 14.25 -0.96 -0.73
N VAL A 129 13.09 -0.86 -0.07
CA VAL A 129 11.89 -0.27 -0.67
C VAL A 129 11.83 1.25 -0.52
N TYR A 130 12.49 1.80 0.51
CA TYR A 130 12.44 3.22 0.85
C TYR A 130 13.42 4.04 0.03
N THR A 131 13.05 5.29 -0.21
CA THR A 131 13.94 6.26 -0.83
C THR A 131 14.49 7.20 0.24
N ILE A 132 15.79 7.12 0.47
CA ILE A 132 16.49 7.91 1.48
C ILE A 132 17.13 9.12 0.79
N THR A 133 16.84 10.31 1.30
CA THR A 133 17.36 11.57 0.76
C THR A 133 18.75 11.85 1.31
N TYR A 134 18.93 11.71 2.62
CA TYR A 134 20.21 11.82 3.28
C TYR A 134 20.22 11.06 4.60
N ILE A 135 21.43 10.76 5.08
CA ILE A 135 21.66 10.09 6.36
C ILE A 135 22.53 11.02 7.20
N THR A 136 22.20 11.19 8.48
CA THR A 136 22.99 12.00 9.40
C THR A 136 23.00 11.42 10.80
N ARG A 137 24.04 11.74 11.56
CA ARG A 137 24.16 11.36 12.97
C ARG A 137 23.65 12.51 13.83
N ARG A 138 22.64 12.26 14.65
CA ARG A 138 22.04 13.24 15.58
C ARG A 138 21.58 12.54 16.85
N ASP A 139 21.69 13.20 18.00
CA ASP A 139 21.21 12.72 19.31
C ASP A 139 21.77 11.35 19.75
N GLY A 140 22.92 10.95 19.21
CA GLY A 140 23.51 9.62 19.47
C GLY A 140 22.97 8.49 18.59
N GLY A 141 22.06 8.79 17.66
CA GLY A 141 21.51 7.83 16.69
C GLY A 141 21.85 8.18 15.24
N CYS A 142 21.52 7.26 14.34
CA CYS A 142 21.62 7.45 12.90
C CYS A 142 20.23 7.68 12.29
N LEU A 143 20.00 8.85 11.70
CA LEU A 143 18.73 9.27 11.13
C LEU A 143 18.76 9.10 9.60
N PHE A 144 17.75 8.41 9.09
CA PHE A 144 17.48 8.18 7.68
C PHE A 144 16.28 9.02 7.27
N TYR A 145 16.55 10.11 6.56
CA TYR A 145 15.49 10.99 6.09
C TYR A 145 14.82 10.37 4.87
N THR A 146 13.52 10.15 4.95
CA THR A 146 12.71 9.69 3.83
C THR A 146 12.07 10.90 3.14
N GLN A 147 11.56 10.70 1.93
CA GLN A 147 10.79 11.75 1.28
C GLN A 147 9.42 11.85 1.97
N GLY A 148 9.34 12.71 2.99
CA GLY A 148 8.15 13.01 3.77
C GLY A 148 7.10 13.84 3.04
N GLU A 149 5.89 13.82 3.56
CA GLU A 149 4.61 14.10 2.91
C GLU A 149 4.24 15.58 2.76
N GLU A 150 5.08 16.48 3.26
CA GLU A 150 4.75 17.91 3.30
C GLU A 150 6.03 18.75 3.26
N SER A 151 5.99 19.85 2.51
CA SER A 151 7.13 20.73 2.23
C SER A 151 7.82 21.32 3.48
N ASN A 152 7.21 21.20 4.65
CA ASN A 152 7.64 21.88 5.89
C ASN A 152 7.93 20.92 7.06
N SER A 153 7.82 19.60 6.86
CA SER A 153 8.11 18.63 7.93
C SER A 153 8.95 17.48 7.39
N ALA A 154 10.14 17.29 7.95
CA ALA A 154 11.01 16.20 7.58
C ALA A 154 10.65 14.97 8.43
N LYS A 155 10.51 13.80 7.80
CA LYS A 155 10.24 12.54 8.51
C LYS A 155 11.17 11.43 8.04
N GLY A 156 11.25 10.37 8.83
CA GLY A 156 12.09 9.22 8.50
C GLY A 156 12.21 8.19 9.60
N PHE A 157 13.28 7.41 9.52
CA PHE A 157 13.62 6.36 10.49
C PHE A 157 14.88 6.74 11.25
N ALA A 158 14.93 6.45 12.53
CA ALA A 158 16.12 6.64 13.35
C ALA A 158 16.52 5.33 14.03
N TYR A 159 17.81 5.02 14.00
CA TYR A 159 18.40 3.86 14.63
C TYR A 159 19.26 4.26 15.83
N PHE A 160 18.94 3.71 17.00
CA PHE A 160 19.61 3.98 18.26
C PHE A 160 20.10 2.67 18.88
N PRO A 161 21.36 2.25 18.61
CA PRO A 161 21.86 0.95 19.06
C PRO A 161 22.07 0.86 20.57
N ASP A 162 22.53 1.95 21.19
CA ASP A 162 23.04 1.94 22.58
C ASP A 162 22.05 2.57 23.57
N THR A 163 21.50 3.75 23.23
CA THR A 163 20.65 4.54 24.12
C THR A 163 19.40 5.03 23.41
N ALA A 164 18.25 4.96 24.06
CA ALA A 164 17.00 5.51 23.55
C ALA A 164 17.13 7.01 23.21
N PRO A 165 16.33 7.51 22.24
CA PRO A 165 16.34 8.93 21.87
C PRO A 165 15.90 9.82 23.04
N PRO A 166 16.34 11.09 23.05
CA PRO A 166 16.07 12.02 24.16
C PRO A 166 14.60 12.46 24.26
N TYR A 167 13.86 12.50 23.15
CA TYR A 167 12.48 13.02 23.09
C TYR A 167 11.53 12.01 22.48
N LEU A 168 10.80 11.29 23.31
CA LEU A 168 9.77 10.33 22.85
C LEU A 168 8.41 11.02 22.73
N GLY A 169 7.71 10.76 21.62
CA GLY A 169 6.37 11.27 21.32
C GLY A 169 6.35 12.38 20.27
N THR A 170 5.15 12.94 20.06
CA THR A 170 4.91 13.99 19.06
C THR A 170 5.70 15.26 19.38
N PRO A 171 6.43 15.86 18.41
CA PRO A 171 7.19 17.06 18.66
C PRO A 171 6.28 18.23 19.05
N THR A 172 6.66 19.02 20.06
CA THR A 172 6.05 20.34 20.34
C THR A 172 6.87 21.47 19.67
N SER A 173 8.17 21.23 19.46
CA SER A 173 9.08 21.99 18.61
C SER A 173 10.32 21.13 18.33
N GLY A 174 10.83 21.13 17.08
CA GLY A 174 11.99 20.33 16.69
C GLY A 174 11.64 18.88 16.30
N ILE A 175 12.43 17.91 16.77
CA ILE A 175 12.32 16.50 16.40
C ILE A 175 11.64 15.67 17.49
N GLY A 176 10.61 14.91 17.12
CA GLY A 176 9.93 13.93 17.97
C GLY A 176 10.20 12.51 17.47
N TYR A 177 10.39 11.57 18.40
CA TYR A 177 10.66 10.17 18.09
C TYR A 177 9.53 9.27 18.60
N GLU A 178 8.97 8.45 17.72
CA GLU A 178 7.98 7.43 18.05
C GLU A 178 8.60 6.04 17.96
N THR A 179 8.27 5.18 18.91
CA THR A 179 8.81 3.81 18.95
C THR A 179 8.22 3.01 17.80
N PHE A 180 9.08 2.35 17.02
CA PHE A 180 8.64 1.54 15.89
C PHE A 180 8.91 0.05 16.12
N GLN A 181 10.18 -0.39 16.04
CA GLN A 181 10.54 -1.80 16.25
C GLN A 181 11.94 -1.96 16.85
N GLY A 182 11.99 -2.39 18.11
CA GLY A 182 13.26 -2.55 18.83
C GLY A 182 14.00 -1.23 18.92
N ASN A 183 15.23 -1.19 18.42
CA ASN A 183 16.09 0.00 18.41
C ASN A 183 15.79 0.98 17.26
N TRP A 184 14.66 0.80 16.58
CA TRP A 184 14.21 1.66 15.48
C TRP A 184 13.02 2.52 15.91
N TYR A 185 13.10 3.79 15.52
CA TYR A 185 12.11 4.82 15.81
C TYR A 185 11.69 5.49 14.50
N ARG A 186 10.43 5.91 14.41
CA ARG A 186 10.01 6.88 13.40
C ARG A 186 10.24 8.27 13.98
N PHE A 187 10.72 9.21 13.18
CA PHE A 187 10.86 10.58 13.62
C PHE A 187 10.11 11.54 12.71
N THR A 188 9.63 12.62 13.30
CA THR A 188 9.06 13.77 12.61
C THR A 188 9.76 15.02 13.14
N GLU A 189 10.18 15.89 12.24
CA GLU A 189 10.87 17.14 12.52
C GLU A 189 10.05 18.27 11.91
N GLU A 190 9.53 19.13 12.77
CA GLU A 190 8.84 20.37 12.37
C GLU A 190 9.88 21.50 12.34
N SER A 191 10.03 22.13 11.17
CA SER A 191 10.94 23.27 10.95
C SER A 191 10.24 24.61 11.17
#